data_AF-A0A6L8IBI0-F1
#
_entry.id   AF-A0A6L8IBI0-F1
#
_cell.length_a   1.000
_cell.length_b   1.000
_cell.length_c   1.000
_cell.angle_alpha   90.00
_cell.angle_beta   90.00
_cell.angle_gamma   90.00
#
_symmetry.space_group_name_H-M   'P 1'
#
loop_
_entity.id
_entity.type
_entity.pdbx_description
1 polymer ?
#
loop_
_entity_poly.entity_id
_entity_poly.type
_entity_poly.pdbx_seq_one_letter_code
_entity_poly.pdbx_strand_id
1 'polypeptide(L)'
;MFGSLEEVVSNGFCIGCGLCAAVAPGAGIRMVPAPRHEHLRPVPSRPLTDGEQEQVLATCPGVRVSGPFVGDARDGMDSIWGEHRRVARGYATDSDLRFRASSGGAMTAVNRFLLRTGEVGFVLQTEPNPGNALGTLAAICHDEESLMLAGGSRYATSAPLEAIRQALDLGQPFAVSLKPCDISG
;
A
#
# COMPACT_ATOMS: atom_id res chain seq x y z
N MET A 1 -1.95 3.50 24.81
CA MET A 1 -2.86 3.52 23.64
C MET A 1 -2.80 4.93 23.10
N PHE A 2 -2.53 5.11 21.79
CA PHE A 2 -2.45 6.45 21.20
C PHE A 2 -3.82 7.13 21.25
N GLY A 3 -3.83 8.43 21.57
CA GLY A 3 -5.03 9.28 21.59
C GLY A 3 -5.20 10.13 20.34
N SER A 4 -4.19 10.22 19.46
CA SER A 4 -4.26 11.00 18.23
C SER A 4 -3.27 10.55 17.15
N LEU A 5 -3.51 10.96 15.91
CA LEU A 5 -2.57 10.81 14.79
C LEU A 5 -1.20 11.47 15.08
N GLU A 6 -1.20 12.60 15.78
CA GLU A 6 0.04 13.29 16.16
C GLU A 6 0.88 12.46 17.12
N GLU A 7 0.26 11.77 18.08
CA GLU A 7 0.97 10.85 18.96
C GLU A 7 1.58 9.68 18.20
N VAL A 8 0.87 9.11 17.23
CA VAL A 8 1.42 8.03 16.36
C VAL A 8 2.66 8.51 15.60
N VAL A 9 2.62 9.74 15.08
CA VAL A 9 3.74 10.33 14.33
C VAL A 9 4.93 10.66 15.25
N SER A 10 4.68 11.36 16.35
CA SER A 10 5.72 11.81 17.28
C SER A 10 6.42 10.67 18.02
N ASN A 11 5.73 9.56 18.27
CA ASN A 11 6.31 8.36 18.85
C ASN A 11 6.97 7.43 17.80
N GLY A 12 6.98 7.82 16.52
CA GLY A 12 7.71 7.08 15.47
C GLY A 12 7.00 5.85 14.90
N PHE A 13 5.71 5.67 15.17
CA PHE A 13 4.92 4.52 14.68
C PHE A 13 4.32 4.74 13.29
N CYS A 14 4.32 5.98 12.78
CA CYS A 14 3.79 6.28 11.46
C CYS A 14 4.68 5.70 10.34
N ILE A 15 4.13 4.74 9.58
CA ILE A 15 4.81 4.11 8.43
C ILE A 15 4.69 4.94 7.14
N GLY A 16 3.86 5.99 7.12
CA GLY A 16 3.71 6.88 5.96
C GLY A 16 2.83 6.35 4.83
N CYS A 17 1.96 5.36 5.09
CA CYS A 17 1.15 4.68 4.05
C CYS A 17 0.03 5.54 3.42
N GLY A 18 -0.39 6.63 4.06
CA GLY A 18 -1.40 7.55 3.54
C GLY A 18 -2.86 7.23 3.91
N LEU A 19 -3.14 6.11 4.59
CA LEU A 19 -4.52 5.68 4.88
C LEU A 19 -5.35 6.72 5.64
N CYS A 20 -4.72 7.44 6.58
CA CYS A 20 -5.41 8.51 7.33
C CYS A 20 -6.00 9.61 6.42
N ALA A 21 -5.38 9.89 5.26
CA ALA A 21 -5.91 10.84 4.29
C ALA A 21 -7.18 10.33 3.59
N ALA A 22 -7.26 9.03 3.35
CA ALA A 22 -8.45 8.40 2.77
C ALA A 22 -9.60 8.24 3.79
N VAL A 23 -9.27 8.00 5.07
CA VAL A 23 -10.23 7.79 6.15
C VAL A 23 -10.83 9.11 6.66
N ALA A 24 -10.03 10.18 6.76
CA ALA A 24 -10.46 11.49 7.22
C ALA A 24 -10.32 12.57 6.11
N PRO A 25 -11.04 12.44 4.98
CA PRO A 25 -10.88 13.35 3.84
C PRO A 25 -11.25 14.81 4.19
N GLY A 26 -12.18 15.01 5.13
CA GLY A 26 -12.59 16.34 5.59
C GLY A 26 -11.50 17.12 6.32
N ALA A 27 -10.45 16.44 6.81
CA ALA A 27 -9.29 17.09 7.44
C ALA A 27 -8.24 17.55 6.41
N GLY A 28 -8.36 17.18 5.13
CA GLY A 28 -7.45 17.58 4.07
C GLY A 28 -5.99 17.18 4.35
N ILE A 29 -5.78 15.95 4.82
CA ILE A 29 -4.45 15.43 5.16
C ILE A 29 -3.62 15.26 3.89
N ARG A 30 -2.46 15.92 3.86
CA ARG A 30 -1.45 15.72 2.82
C ARG A 30 -0.28 14.92 3.36
N MET A 31 0.22 13.98 2.57
CA MET A 31 1.43 13.22 2.89
C MET A 31 2.65 13.99 2.39
N VAL A 32 3.45 14.54 3.30
CA VAL A 32 4.58 15.40 2.95
C VAL A 32 5.90 14.82 3.47
N PRO A 33 7.03 14.96 2.73
CA PRO A 33 8.33 14.53 3.22
C PRO A 33 8.73 15.26 4.50
N ALA A 34 9.12 14.50 5.53
CA ALA A 34 9.65 15.07 6.75
C ALA A 34 11.07 15.66 6.51
N PRO A 35 11.39 16.86 7.05
CA PRO A 35 12.63 17.57 6.73
C PRO A 35 13.95 16.82 6.99
N ARG A 36 13.97 15.83 7.89
CA ARG A 36 15.22 15.16 8.31
C ARG A 36 15.50 13.83 7.61
N HIS A 37 14.45 13.16 7.10
CA HIS A 37 14.56 11.77 6.68
C HIS A 37 13.73 11.46 5.42
N GLU A 38 13.08 12.48 4.85
CA GLU A 38 12.23 12.40 3.64
C GLU A 38 11.02 11.45 3.75
N HIS A 39 10.86 10.74 4.88
CA HIS A 39 9.68 9.95 5.19
C HIS A 39 8.41 10.77 5.11
N LEU A 40 7.43 10.27 4.36
CA LEU A 40 6.12 10.88 4.27
C LEU A 40 5.42 10.88 5.64
N ARG A 41 4.91 12.04 6.02
CA ARG A 41 4.12 12.26 7.24
C ARG A 41 2.82 12.98 6.92
N PRO A 42 1.73 12.62 7.62
CA PRO A 42 0.46 13.29 7.42
C PRO A 42 0.50 14.69 8.02
N VAL A 43 0.08 15.68 7.22
CA VAL A 43 -0.11 17.06 7.65
C VAL A 43 -1.55 17.45 7.34
N PRO A 44 -2.43 17.49 8.35
CA PRO A 44 -3.80 17.89 8.16
C PRO A 44 -3.91 19.41 7.93
N SER A 45 -4.91 19.82 7.14
CA SER A 45 -5.19 21.24 6.89
C SER A 45 -5.85 21.95 8.08
N ARG A 46 -6.47 21.17 8.97
CA ARG A 46 -7.08 21.59 10.24
C ARG A 46 -6.93 20.48 11.28
N PRO A 47 -7.08 20.75 12.58
CA PRO A 47 -7.20 19.69 13.57
C PRO A 47 -8.28 18.67 13.19
N LEU A 48 -7.97 17.39 13.35
CA LEU A 48 -8.95 16.31 13.23
C LEU A 48 -9.95 16.42 14.40
N THR A 49 -11.21 16.16 14.12
CA THR A 49 -12.24 15.97 15.15
C THR A 49 -12.00 14.67 15.90
N ASP A 50 -12.59 14.51 17.10
CA ASP A 50 -12.47 13.28 17.89
C ASP A 50 -12.93 12.03 17.09
N GLY A 51 -14.01 12.16 16.31
CA GLY A 51 -14.49 11.08 15.44
C GLY A 51 -13.52 10.73 14.31
N GLU A 52 -12.87 11.72 13.69
CA GLU A 52 -11.83 11.47 12.68
C GLU A 52 -10.59 10.82 13.31
N GLN A 53 -10.19 11.24 14.52
CA GLN A 53 -9.08 10.61 15.25
C GLN A 53 -9.39 9.15 15.56
N GLU A 54 -10.60 8.85 16.07
CA GLU A 54 -11.03 7.50 16.38
C GLU A 54 -10.97 6.59 15.14
N GLN A 55 -11.52 7.05 14.01
CA GLN A 55 -11.50 6.31 12.74
C GLN A 55 -10.08 6.05 12.24
N VAL A 56 -9.20 7.06 12.31
CA VAL A 56 -7.80 6.92 11.92
C VAL A 56 -7.08 5.93 12.81
N LEU A 57 -7.25 5.99 14.13
CA LEU A 57 -6.60 5.07 15.08
C LEU A 57 -7.17 3.65 15.01
N ALA A 58 -8.41 3.48 14.59
CA ALA A 58 -9.05 2.18 14.38
C ALA A 58 -8.49 1.42 13.17
N THR A 59 -7.91 2.13 12.19
CA THR A 59 -7.40 1.56 10.94
C THR A 59 -5.88 1.72 10.77
N CYS A 60 -5.21 2.55 11.58
CA CYS A 60 -3.80 2.84 11.39
C CYS A 60 -2.93 1.57 11.61
N PRO A 61 -2.15 1.12 10.60
CA PRO A 61 -1.27 -0.03 10.75
C PRO A 61 -0.09 0.20 11.72
N GLY A 62 0.22 1.46 12.05
CA GLY A 62 1.16 1.81 13.10
C GLY A 62 0.60 1.65 14.53
N VAL A 63 -0.72 1.53 14.67
CA VAL A 63 -1.42 1.36 15.96
C VAL A 63 -1.95 -0.05 16.11
N ARG A 64 -2.52 -0.59 15.03
CA ARG A 64 -3.15 -1.90 14.97
C ARG A 64 -2.53 -2.67 13.82
N VAL A 65 -1.73 -3.67 14.16
CA VAL A 65 -1.40 -4.73 13.22
C VAL A 65 -2.40 -5.85 13.48
N SER A 66 -2.88 -6.51 12.44
CA SER A 66 -3.64 -7.75 12.53
C SER A 66 -2.92 -8.83 11.74
N GLY A 67 -3.00 -10.07 12.21
CA GLY A 67 -2.33 -11.24 11.63
C GLY A 67 -2.47 -12.42 12.57
N PRO A 68 -2.00 -13.62 12.19
CA PRO A 68 -1.92 -14.71 13.14
C PRO A 68 -0.89 -14.35 14.22
N PHE A 69 -1.34 -14.01 15.42
CA PHE A 69 -0.44 -13.75 16.54
C PHE A 69 -0.03 -15.06 17.21
N VAL A 70 1.02 -15.01 18.03
CA VAL A 70 1.44 -16.16 18.84
C VAL A 70 0.26 -16.60 19.71
N GLY A 71 -0.36 -17.73 19.35
CA GLY A 71 -1.60 -18.23 19.96
C GLY A 71 -2.71 -18.56 18.96
N ASP A 72 -2.69 -17.96 17.76
CA ASP A 72 -3.63 -18.23 16.66
C ASP A 72 -3.13 -19.33 15.70
N ALA A 73 -2.07 -20.05 16.10
CA ALA A 73 -1.46 -21.10 15.30
C ALA A 73 -2.47 -22.24 15.10
N ARG A 74 -3.02 -22.31 13.89
CA ARG A 74 -3.83 -23.43 13.43
C ARG A 74 -2.91 -24.57 12.99
N ASP A 75 -3.40 -25.79 13.12
CA ASP A 75 -2.66 -26.97 12.71
C ASP A 75 -2.30 -26.87 11.21
N GLY A 76 -1.00 -26.96 10.90
CA GLY A 76 -0.47 -26.78 9.54
C GLY A 76 -0.14 -25.34 9.12
N MET A 77 -0.27 -24.33 10.00
CA MET A 77 0.20 -22.96 9.72
C MET A 77 1.69 -22.81 9.98
N ASP A 78 2.42 -22.16 9.07
CA ASP A 78 3.85 -21.87 9.26
C ASP A 78 4.05 -20.66 10.18
N SER A 79 5.04 -20.76 11.08
CA SER A 79 5.29 -19.76 12.11
C SER A 79 5.91 -18.46 11.61
N ILE A 80 6.46 -18.45 10.40
CA ILE A 80 7.10 -17.30 9.76
C ILE A 80 6.24 -16.78 8.62
N TRP A 81 5.76 -17.68 7.76
CA TRP A 81 5.06 -17.33 6.51
C TRP A 81 3.54 -17.32 6.64
N GLY A 82 2.99 -17.77 7.78
CA GLY A 82 1.56 -17.88 7.99
C GLY A 82 0.90 -19.00 7.18
N GLU A 83 -0.40 -18.86 6.95
CA GLU A 83 -1.17 -19.83 6.17
C GLU A 83 -0.82 -19.76 4.69
N HIS A 84 -0.41 -20.87 4.10
CA HIS A 84 -0.12 -20.97 2.68
C HIS A 84 -0.45 -22.36 2.15
N ARG A 85 -0.89 -22.44 0.89
CA ARG A 85 -1.19 -23.73 0.24
C ARG A 85 0.03 -24.37 -0.40
N ARG A 86 0.93 -23.55 -0.94
CA ARG A 86 2.15 -23.97 -1.65
C ARG A 86 3.12 -22.81 -1.75
N VAL A 87 4.41 -23.10 -1.55
CA VAL A 87 5.51 -22.19 -1.90
C VAL A 87 6.19 -22.71 -3.17
N ALA A 88 6.41 -21.84 -4.15
CA ALA A 88 7.02 -22.19 -5.42
C ALA A 88 7.97 -21.09 -5.89
N ARG A 89 8.94 -21.46 -6.73
CA ARG A 89 9.85 -20.54 -7.40
C ARG A 89 9.49 -20.46 -8.87
N GLY A 90 9.38 -19.25 -9.40
CA GLY A 90 9.06 -19.00 -10.81
C GLY A 90 9.42 -17.59 -11.25
N TYR A 91 9.22 -17.31 -12.53
CA TYR A 91 9.40 -16.01 -13.16
C TYR A 91 8.43 -15.88 -14.35
N ALA A 92 8.19 -14.66 -14.81
CA ALA A 92 7.35 -14.36 -15.95
C ALA A 92 7.93 -14.99 -17.23
N THR A 93 7.07 -15.66 -18.00
CA THR A 93 7.44 -16.27 -19.28
C THR A 93 7.68 -15.24 -20.39
N ASP A 94 7.10 -14.05 -20.25
CA ASP A 94 7.36 -12.88 -21.09
C ASP A 94 8.77 -12.33 -20.79
N SER A 95 9.64 -12.37 -21.79
CA SER A 95 11.04 -11.97 -21.63
C SER A 95 11.23 -10.46 -21.45
N ASP A 96 10.37 -9.62 -22.06
CA ASP A 96 10.48 -8.17 -21.89
C ASP A 96 10.05 -7.77 -20.47
N LEU A 97 8.92 -8.31 -20.01
CA LEU A 97 8.46 -8.10 -18.64
C LEU A 97 9.52 -8.58 -17.63
N ARG A 98 10.05 -9.77 -17.82
CA ARG A 98 11.09 -10.32 -16.95
C ARG A 98 12.36 -9.45 -16.93
N PHE A 99 12.77 -8.91 -18.07
CA PHE A 99 13.95 -8.06 -18.16
C PHE A 99 13.76 -6.73 -17.42
N ARG A 100 12.56 -6.14 -17.48
CA ARG A 100 12.25 -4.84 -16.88
C ARG A 100 11.89 -4.91 -15.40
N ALA A 101 11.45 -6.08 -14.92
CA ALA A 101 11.06 -6.26 -13.53
C ALA A 101 12.25 -6.22 -12.56
N SER A 102 11.98 -5.87 -11.30
CA SER A 102 13.01 -5.87 -10.24
C SER A 102 13.54 -7.27 -9.87
N SER A 103 12.88 -8.32 -10.31
CA SER A 103 13.20 -9.73 -10.03
C SER A 103 12.56 -10.59 -11.13
N GLY A 104 11.92 -11.71 -10.81
CA GLY A 104 11.28 -12.57 -11.81
C GLY A 104 10.02 -12.01 -12.48
N GLY A 105 9.54 -10.81 -12.13
CA GLY A 105 8.33 -10.24 -12.75
C GLY A 105 7.01 -10.92 -12.39
N ALA A 106 7.01 -11.81 -11.38
CA ALA A 106 5.83 -12.59 -11.01
C ALA A 106 4.62 -11.72 -10.63
N MET A 107 4.83 -10.68 -9.82
CA MET A 107 3.76 -9.78 -9.37
C MET A 107 3.10 -9.05 -10.54
N THR A 108 3.89 -8.44 -11.42
CA THR A 108 3.40 -7.77 -12.64
C THR A 108 2.71 -8.76 -13.58
N ALA A 109 3.22 -9.98 -13.72
CA ALA A 109 2.60 -11.02 -14.54
C ALA A 109 1.21 -11.45 -14.01
N VAL A 110 1.06 -11.60 -12.69
CA VAL A 110 -0.23 -11.88 -12.06
C VAL A 110 -1.20 -10.72 -12.24
N ASN A 111 -0.77 -9.48 -11.98
CA ASN A 111 -1.59 -8.29 -12.18
C ASN A 111 -2.07 -8.17 -13.64
N ARG A 112 -1.16 -8.38 -14.60
CA ARG A 112 -1.48 -8.41 -16.03
C ARG A 112 -2.50 -9.49 -16.37
N PHE A 113 -2.35 -10.69 -15.82
CA PHE A 113 -3.31 -11.77 -16.03
C PHE A 113 -4.70 -11.36 -15.55
N LEU A 114 -4.84 -10.85 -14.31
CA LEU A 114 -6.11 -10.45 -13.73
C LEU A 114 -6.83 -9.37 -14.56
N LEU A 115 -6.10 -8.37 -15.07
CA LEU A 115 -6.67 -7.36 -15.97
C LEU A 115 -7.13 -7.96 -17.30
N ARG A 116 -6.28 -8.77 -17.94
CA ARG A 116 -6.58 -9.36 -19.25
C ARG A 116 -7.78 -10.30 -19.23
N THR A 117 -7.97 -11.02 -18.13
CA THR A 117 -9.11 -11.94 -17.97
C THR A 117 -10.37 -11.23 -17.47
N GLY A 118 -10.27 -9.96 -17.05
CA GLY A 118 -11.38 -9.19 -16.50
C GLY A 118 -11.77 -9.59 -15.08
N GLU A 119 -10.92 -10.33 -14.36
CA GLU A 119 -11.13 -10.66 -12.94
C GLU A 119 -11.09 -9.39 -12.07
N VAL A 120 -10.33 -8.39 -12.52
CA VAL A 120 -10.26 -7.06 -11.93
C VAL A 120 -10.34 -5.98 -13.01
N GLY A 121 -10.94 -4.84 -12.68
CA GLY A 121 -11.03 -3.67 -13.56
C GLY A 121 -9.79 -2.77 -13.51
N PHE A 122 -9.01 -2.85 -12.43
CA PHE A 122 -7.76 -2.12 -12.25
C PHE A 122 -6.88 -2.71 -11.13
N VAL A 123 -5.65 -2.21 -11.04
CA VAL A 123 -4.69 -2.51 -9.98
C VAL A 123 -4.26 -1.23 -9.28
N LEU A 124 -4.38 -1.19 -7.95
CA LEU A 124 -3.78 -0.16 -7.12
C LEU A 124 -2.34 -0.55 -6.74
N GLN A 125 -1.37 0.25 -7.14
CA GLN A 125 0.05 0.07 -6.79
C GLN A 125 0.76 1.42 -6.68
N THR A 126 2.09 1.40 -6.64
CA THR A 126 2.92 2.62 -6.69
C THR A 126 3.61 2.75 -8.02
N GLU A 127 3.81 3.97 -8.50
CA GLU A 127 4.61 4.28 -9.69
C GLU A 127 5.73 5.27 -9.38
N PRO A 128 6.79 5.37 -10.22
CA PRO A 128 7.82 6.39 -10.08
C PRO A 128 7.24 7.80 -10.20
N ASN A 129 7.69 8.72 -9.34
CA ASN A 129 7.32 10.13 -9.48
C ASN A 129 8.20 10.80 -10.56
N PRO A 130 7.64 11.33 -11.66
CA PRO A 130 8.43 11.97 -12.71
C PRO A 130 9.10 13.28 -12.27
N GLY A 131 8.56 13.95 -11.25
CA GLY A 131 9.10 15.18 -10.67
C GLY A 131 10.04 14.95 -9.48
N ASN A 132 10.19 13.71 -9.00
CA ASN A 132 11.08 13.36 -7.90
C ASN A 132 11.67 11.97 -8.12
N ALA A 133 12.96 11.91 -8.47
CA ALA A 133 13.67 10.67 -8.76
C ALA A 133 13.68 9.65 -7.60
N LEU A 134 13.54 10.11 -6.36
CA LEU A 134 13.45 9.28 -5.17
C LEU A 134 12.01 9.01 -4.73
N GLY A 135 11.03 9.66 -5.35
CA GLY A 135 9.63 9.59 -4.96
C GLY A 135 8.83 8.53 -5.70
N THR A 136 7.70 8.17 -5.11
CA THR A 136 6.65 7.37 -5.75
C THR A 136 5.30 8.03 -5.58
N LEU A 137 4.38 7.75 -6.50
CA LEU A 137 2.98 8.16 -6.42
C LEU A 137 2.09 6.91 -6.33
N ALA A 138 0.88 7.08 -5.78
CA ALA A 138 -0.16 6.07 -5.89
C ALA A 138 -0.64 6.00 -7.35
N ALA A 139 -0.83 4.79 -7.89
CA ALA A 139 -1.22 4.56 -9.27
C ALA A 139 -2.40 3.59 -9.34
N ILE A 140 -3.43 3.97 -10.10
CA ILE A 140 -4.56 3.12 -10.48
C ILE A 140 -4.33 2.71 -11.94
N CYS A 141 -3.87 1.49 -12.15
CA CYS A 141 -3.50 0.96 -13.47
C CYS A 141 -4.65 0.16 -14.07
N HIS A 142 -5.15 0.58 -15.23
CA HIS A 142 -6.27 -0.06 -15.94
C HIS A 142 -5.83 -0.99 -17.08
N ASP A 143 -4.56 -0.90 -17.50
CA ASP A 143 -4.06 -1.58 -18.69
C ASP A 143 -2.60 -2.04 -18.53
N GLU A 144 -2.12 -2.78 -19.52
CA GLU A 144 -0.74 -3.31 -19.50
C GLU A 144 0.31 -2.20 -19.53
N GLU A 145 0.04 -1.10 -20.22
CA GLU A 145 1.00 0.01 -20.36
C GLU A 145 1.23 0.69 -19.00
N SER A 146 0.14 1.08 -18.32
CA SER A 146 0.18 1.64 -16.97
C SER A 146 0.79 0.68 -15.96
N LEU A 147 0.47 -0.63 -16.04
CA LEU A 147 1.12 -1.64 -15.21
C LEU A 147 2.64 -1.71 -15.40
N MET A 148 3.11 -1.62 -16.65
CA MET A 148 4.53 -1.70 -16.99
C MET A 148 5.29 -0.44 -16.59
N LEU A 149 4.66 0.74 -16.71
CA LEU A 149 5.23 2.03 -16.27
C LEU A 149 5.39 2.09 -14.75
N ALA A 150 4.41 1.56 -14.01
CA ALA A 150 4.45 1.48 -12.55
C ALA A 150 5.35 0.33 -12.02
N GLY A 151 5.82 -0.56 -12.89
CA GLY A 151 6.60 -1.73 -12.52
C GLY A 151 7.97 -1.42 -11.91
N GLY A 152 8.46 -2.38 -11.10
CA GLY A 152 9.78 -2.32 -10.48
C GLY A 152 9.74 -1.92 -9.00
N SER A 153 10.81 -2.21 -8.27
CA SER A 153 10.91 -1.87 -6.86
C SER A 153 11.56 -0.51 -6.69
N ARG A 154 10.91 0.35 -5.89
CA ARG A 154 11.46 1.63 -5.43
C ARG A 154 11.56 1.57 -3.92
N TYR A 155 12.79 1.63 -3.42
CA TYR A 155 13.07 1.65 -1.98
C TYR A 155 12.94 3.07 -1.44
N ALA A 156 11.71 3.58 -1.58
CA ALA A 156 11.33 4.94 -1.33
C ALA A 156 10.09 4.98 -0.45
N THR A 157 9.84 6.17 0.09
CA THR A 157 8.65 6.49 0.86
C THR A 157 7.47 6.60 -0.08
N SER A 158 6.38 5.90 0.24
CA SER A 158 5.20 5.80 -0.60
C SER A 158 3.95 5.93 0.27
N ALA A 159 2.97 6.69 -0.20
CA ALA A 159 1.66 6.81 0.45
C ALA A 159 0.54 6.22 -0.42
N PRO A 160 0.63 4.93 -0.83
CA PRO A 160 -0.30 4.36 -1.81
C PRO A 160 -1.76 4.36 -1.35
N LEU A 161 -2.01 4.31 -0.03
CA LEU A 161 -3.35 4.23 0.53
C LEU A 161 -4.06 5.59 0.56
N GLU A 162 -3.41 6.69 0.18
CA GLU A 162 -4.12 7.97 -0.04
C GLU A 162 -5.16 7.84 -1.16
N ALA A 163 -4.92 6.93 -2.11
CA ALA A 163 -5.83 6.64 -3.23
C ALA A 163 -6.82 5.49 -2.96
N ILE A 164 -6.80 4.84 -1.77
CA ILE A 164 -7.67 3.67 -1.53
C ILE A 164 -9.15 4.04 -1.60
N ARG A 165 -9.52 5.24 -1.13
CA ARG A 165 -10.91 5.71 -1.20
C ARG A 165 -11.36 5.90 -2.65
N GLN A 166 -10.52 6.53 -3.47
CA GLN A 166 -10.77 6.66 -4.90
C GLN A 166 -10.94 5.30 -5.57
N ALA A 167 -10.08 4.33 -5.25
CA ALA A 167 -10.20 2.96 -5.76
C ALA A 167 -11.54 2.31 -5.36
N LEU A 168 -11.94 2.40 -4.09
CA LEU A 168 -13.20 1.85 -3.61
C LEU A 168 -14.42 2.50 -4.28
N ASP A 169 -14.38 3.82 -4.47
CA ASP A 169 -15.48 4.58 -5.08
C ASP A 169 -15.69 4.24 -6.58
N LEU A 170 -14.73 3.59 -7.25
CA LEU A 170 -14.90 3.08 -8.62
C LEU A 170 -15.91 1.92 -8.71
N GLY A 171 -16.23 1.25 -7.59
CA GLY A 171 -17.26 0.22 -7.56
C GLY A 171 -16.98 -1.01 -8.43
N GLN A 172 -15.71 -1.28 -8.74
CA GLN A 172 -15.26 -2.41 -9.54
C GLN A 172 -14.32 -3.32 -8.73
N PRO A 173 -14.27 -4.63 -9.00
CA PRO A 173 -13.24 -5.50 -8.43
C PRO A 173 -11.84 -4.98 -8.81
N PHE A 174 -10.92 -4.94 -7.85
CA PHE A 174 -9.55 -4.48 -8.08
C PHE A 174 -8.53 -5.32 -7.30
N ALA A 175 -7.30 -5.33 -7.79
CA ALA A 175 -6.17 -5.90 -7.05
C ALA A 175 -5.35 -4.80 -6.39
N VAL A 176 -4.66 -5.15 -5.30
CA VAL A 176 -3.72 -4.26 -4.60
C VAL A 176 -2.35 -4.91 -4.60
N SER A 177 -1.34 -4.14 -4.99
CA SER A 177 0.04 -4.62 -5.12
C SER A 177 0.99 -3.69 -4.34
N LEU A 178 0.98 -3.82 -3.01
CA LEU A 178 1.62 -2.92 -2.06
C LEU A 178 2.49 -3.67 -1.03
N LYS A 179 3.10 -2.93 -0.09
CA LYS A 179 3.94 -3.51 0.96
C LYS A 179 3.05 -4.22 1.99
N PRO A 180 3.56 -5.24 2.72
CA PRO A 180 2.76 -5.94 3.74
C PRO A 180 2.13 -5.02 4.79
N CYS A 181 2.84 -3.96 5.19
CA CYS A 181 2.35 -2.98 6.15
C CYS A 181 1.26 -2.04 5.58
N ASP A 182 1.15 -1.91 4.26
CA ASP A 182 0.02 -1.22 3.62
C ASP A 182 -1.23 -2.13 3.62
N ILE A 183 -1.06 -3.45 3.49
CA ILE A 183 -2.16 -4.43 3.48
C ILE A 183 -2.76 -4.65 4.86
N SER A 184 -2.00 -4.45 5.94
CA SER A 184 -2.47 -4.68 7.31
C SER A 184 -3.41 -3.61 7.86
N GLY A 185 -3.50 -2.45 7.20
CA GLY A 185 -4.30 -1.30 7.62
C GLY A 185 -5.74 -1.34 7.11
#